data_AF-A0A9X1MK31-F1
#
_entry.id   AF-A0A9X1MK31-F1
#
_cell.length_a   1.000
_cell.length_b   1.000
_cell.length_c   1.000
_cell.angle_alpha   90.00
_cell.angle_beta   90.00
_cell.angle_gamma   90.00
#
_symmetry.space_group_name_H-M   'P 1'
#
loop_
_entity.id
_entity.type
_entity.pdbx_description
1 polymer ?
#
loop_
_entity_poly.entity_id
_entity_poly.type
_entity_poly.pdbx_seq_one_letter_code
_entity_poly.pdbx_strand_id
1 'polypeptide(L)'
;MRILQLLTPLALLLFAASYSRASNNYFMPGDAFFHVTVTEELLDSLEKRQPPYVWDYSLRDTFEMAFCGYAGYEKATVEIADKQFLANLRKVYDDVRRYNAKEIREIRRDDGTRVTEETNGLHLFFYRDDFDLDDYRIALRYNENWRSECFKFTSHARLCCFIDAAAAVEDDWRDGESVPGLNVQFPQGEIQLGQAVTKPIVIPGKAKAIVLRGSELLNYYQRKKGSHIYILDSEGATTRIAYDQRWLTEEEWNSIDLLDRL
;
A
#
# COMPACT_ATOMS: atom_id res chain seq x y z
N MET A 1 -46.82 -32.05 -17.00
CA MET A 1 -45.53 -32.56 -17.53
C MET A 1 -44.82 -31.49 -18.39
N ARG A 2 -44.61 -30.27 -17.87
CA ARG A 2 -43.94 -29.15 -18.58
C ARG A 2 -42.99 -28.30 -17.71
N ILE A 3 -42.89 -28.58 -16.42
CA ILE A 3 -41.99 -27.85 -15.50
C ILE A 3 -40.55 -28.38 -15.58
N LEU A 4 -40.36 -29.62 -16.03
CA LEU A 4 -39.04 -30.26 -16.14
C LEU A 4 -38.18 -29.75 -17.34
N GLN A 5 -38.78 -29.02 -18.29
CA GLN A 5 -38.07 -28.56 -19.50
C GLN A 5 -37.46 -27.15 -19.35
N LEU A 6 -37.78 -26.42 -18.28
CA LEU A 6 -37.23 -25.08 -18.01
C LEU A 6 -36.06 -25.08 -17.01
N LEU A 7 -35.81 -26.19 -16.32
CA LEU A 7 -34.72 -26.30 -15.34
C LEU A 7 -33.35 -26.55 -15.98
N THR A 8 -33.31 -27.15 -17.17
CA THR A 8 -32.08 -27.50 -17.89
C THR A 8 -31.30 -26.29 -18.44
N PRO A 9 -31.92 -25.28 -19.09
CA PRO A 9 -31.17 -24.10 -19.55
C PRO A 9 -30.72 -23.18 -18.40
N LEU A 10 -31.43 -23.16 -17.27
CA LEU A 10 -31.05 -22.37 -16.09
C LEU A 10 -29.82 -22.95 -15.38
N ALA A 11 -29.70 -24.28 -15.29
CA ALA A 11 -28.52 -24.93 -14.76
C ALA A 11 -27.28 -24.68 -15.64
N LEU A 12 -27.42 -24.71 -16.97
CA LEU A 12 -26.32 -24.39 -17.90
C LEU A 12 -25.87 -22.92 -17.86
N LEU A 13 -26.78 -21.98 -17.59
CA LEU A 13 -26.43 -20.57 -17.36
C LEU A 13 -25.67 -20.35 -16.04
N LEU A 14 -25.95 -21.14 -15.00
CA LEU A 14 -25.23 -21.10 -13.72
C LEU A 14 -23.82 -21.70 -13.81
N PHE A 15 -23.57 -22.65 -14.73
CA PHE A 15 -22.21 -23.17 -15.00
C PHE A 15 -21.44 -22.34 -16.04
N ALA A 16 -22.12 -21.52 -16.84
CA ALA A 16 -21.51 -20.58 -17.78
C ALA A 16 -21.18 -19.21 -17.14
N ALA A 17 -21.57 -18.99 -15.88
CA ALA A 17 -20.99 -17.96 -15.04
C ALA A 17 -19.50 -18.29 -14.88
N SER A 18 -18.71 -17.74 -15.78
CA SER A 18 -17.27 -17.70 -15.70
C SER A 18 -16.92 -17.29 -14.28
N TYR A 19 -16.21 -18.16 -13.56
CA TYR A 19 -15.58 -17.79 -12.30
C TYR A 19 -14.99 -16.40 -12.51
N SER A 20 -15.46 -15.40 -11.77
CA SER A 20 -14.74 -14.14 -11.64
C SER A 20 -13.38 -14.52 -11.06
N ARG A 21 -12.36 -14.57 -11.91
CA ARG A 21 -11.02 -15.04 -11.55
C ARG A 21 -10.25 -13.80 -11.08
N ALA A 22 -10.19 -13.62 -9.77
CA ALA A 22 -9.59 -12.44 -9.14
C ALA A 22 -8.32 -12.80 -8.36
N SER A 23 -7.18 -12.24 -8.78
CA SER A 23 -5.92 -12.34 -8.03
C SER A 23 -5.78 -11.19 -7.04
N ASN A 24 -5.18 -11.47 -5.88
CA ASN A 24 -4.69 -10.44 -4.97
C ASN A 24 -3.25 -10.10 -5.37
N ASN A 25 -3.03 -8.90 -5.92
CA ASN A 25 -1.71 -8.48 -6.40
C ASN A 25 -0.93 -7.78 -5.26
N TYR A 26 0.08 -8.46 -4.72
CA TYR A 26 1.09 -7.89 -3.84
C TYR A 26 2.02 -6.93 -4.62
N PHE A 27 3.24 -6.71 -4.12
CA PHE A 27 4.25 -5.96 -4.86
C PHE A 27 4.59 -6.68 -6.17
N MET A 28 4.40 -5.99 -7.29
CA MET A 28 4.74 -6.47 -8.62
C MET A 28 6.03 -5.82 -9.10
N PRO A 29 6.89 -6.54 -9.85
CA PRO A 29 8.00 -5.90 -10.55
C PRO A 29 7.51 -4.71 -11.37
N GLY A 30 8.16 -3.56 -11.20
CA GLY A 30 7.77 -2.30 -11.85
C GLY A 30 6.90 -1.37 -11.01
N ASP A 31 6.32 -1.82 -9.88
CA ASP A 31 5.56 -0.92 -9.00
C ASP A 31 6.46 0.18 -8.43
N ALA A 32 5.96 1.43 -8.43
CA ALA A 32 6.68 2.60 -7.94
C ALA A 32 6.95 2.58 -6.42
N PHE A 33 6.21 1.77 -5.66
CA PHE A 33 6.36 1.66 -4.21
C PHE A 33 6.14 0.26 -3.65
N PHE A 34 6.65 0.03 -2.44
CA PHE A 34 6.26 -1.07 -1.55
C PHE A 34 5.44 -0.52 -0.37
N HIS A 35 4.25 -1.07 -0.10
CA HIS A 35 3.33 -0.56 0.92
C HIS A 35 3.26 -1.46 2.16
N VAL A 36 3.23 -0.84 3.33
CA VAL A 36 3.10 -1.47 4.64
C VAL A 36 2.03 -0.73 5.45
N THR A 37 1.18 -1.47 6.17
CA THR A 37 0.34 -0.87 7.22
C THR A 37 1.08 -0.91 8.55
N VAL A 38 1.33 0.25 9.14
CA VAL A 38 2.03 0.42 10.41
C VAL A 38 1.03 0.49 11.55
N THR A 39 1.08 -0.52 12.42
CA THR A 39 0.31 -0.60 13.67
C THR A 39 1.23 -0.59 14.88
N GLU A 40 0.68 -0.37 16.08
CA GLU A 40 1.46 -0.48 17.31
C GLU A 40 2.07 -1.89 17.47
N GLU A 41 1.30 -2.93 17.16
CA GLU A 41 1.75 -4.32 17.20
C GLU A 41 2.95 -4.57 16.26
N LEU A 42 2.90 -4.04 15.04
CA LEU A 42 4.01 -4.17 14.09
C LEU A 42 5.28 -3.55 14.68
N LEU A 43 5.19 -2.30 15.13
CA LEU A 43 6.34 -1.58 15.68
C LEU A 43 6.91 -2.28 16.91
N ASP A 44 6.07 -2.72 17.84
CA ASP A 44 6.47 -3.49 19.02
C ASP A 44 7.18 -4.80 18.64
N SER A 45 6.73 -5.44 17.56
CA SER A 45 7.32 -6.68 17.06
C SER A 45 8.70 -6.44 16.44
N LEU A 46 8.88 -5.32 15.72
CA LEU A 46 10.13 -4.95 15.06
C LEU A 46 11.17 -4.49 16.09
N GLU A 47 10.78 -3.74 17.11
CA GLU A 47 11.68 -3.26 18.17
C GLU A 47 12.31 -4.39 18.99
N LYS A 48 11.63 -5.55 19.07
CA LYS A 48 12.15 -6.77 19.73
C LYS A 48 13.16 -7.54 18.86
N ARG A 49 13.35 -7.14 17.61
CA ARG A 49 14.22 -7.81 16.62
C ARG A 49 15.44 -6.94 16.31
N GLN A 50 16.47 -7.57 15.73
CA GLN A 50 17.59 -6.86 15.13
C GLN A 50 17.36 -6.70 13.62
N PRO A 51 17.84 -5.60 12.99
CA PRO A 51 17.81 -5.47 11.55
C PRO A 51 18.65 -6.58 10.86
N PRO A 52 18.39 -6.90 9.58
CA PRO A 52 17.39 -6.27 8.71
C PRO A 52 15.95 -6.64 9.10
N TYR A 53 15.06 -5.64 9.10
CA TYR A 53 13.65 -5.87 9.34
C TYR A 53 12.97 -6.42 8.09
N VAL A 54 12.08 -7.39 8.29
CA VAL A 54 11.21 -7.92 7.24
C VAL A 54 9.85 -7.25 7.37
N TRP A 55 9.39 -6.66 6.28
CA TRP A 55 8.16 -5.89 6.17
C TRP A 55 7.17 -6.66 5.30
N ASP A 56 5.95 -6.85 5.78
CA ASP A 56 4.88 -7.50 5.03
C ASP A 56 4.15 -6.46 4.17
N TYR A 57 3.97 -6.79 2.89
CA TYR A 57 3.21 -5.97 1.96
C TYR A 57 1.74 -5.99 2.37
N SER A 58 1.18 -4.81 2.59
CA SER A 58 -0.19 -4.70 3.02
C SER A 58 -1.13 -4.45 1.84
N LEU A 59 -2.16 -5.29 1.74
CA LEU A 59 -3.35 -5.08 0.91
C LEU A 59 -4.52 -4.53 1.74
N ARG A 60 -4.27 -4.22 3.01
CA ARG A 60 -5.29 -3.71 3.93
C ARG A 60 -5.81 -2.37 3.42
N ASP A 61 -7.11 -2.15 3.62
CA ASP A 61 -7.84 -0.91 3.30
C ASP A 61 -7.92 -0.54 1.81
N THR A 62 -7.43 -1.41 0.92
CA THR A 62 -7.34 -1.15 -0.53
C THR A 62 -8.12 -2.15 -1.38
N PHE A 63 -8.37 -3.36 -0.89
CA PHE A 63 -9.11 -4.39 -1.63
C PHE A 63 -10.03 -5.24 -0.75
N GLU A 64 -11.20 -5.61 -1.28
CA GLU A 64 -11.93 -6.77 -0.81
C GLU A 64 -11.15 -8.03 -1.20
N MET A 65 -10.87 -8.91 -0.22
CA MET A 65 -10.15 -10.15 -0.45
C MET A 65 -10.82 -10.99 -1.54
N ALA A 66 -10.08 -11.30 -2.60
CA ALA A 66 -10.51 -12.21 -3.64
C ALA A 66 -9.98 -13.63 -3.42
N PHE A 67 -10.81 -14.64 -3.64
CA PHE A 67 -10.48 -16.05 -3.46
C PHE A 67 -9.99 -16.74 -4.74
N CYS A 68 -9.16 -16.08 -5.58
CA CYS A 68 -8.66 -16.71 -6.81
C CYS A 68 -7.14 -16.63 -7.02
N GLY A 69 -6.37 -16.58 -5.93
CA GLY A 69 -4.91 -16.72 -5.93
C GLY A 69 -4.17 -15.40 -5.68
N TYR A 70 -2.85 -15.50 -5.58
CA TYR A 70 -1.98 -14.39 -5.24
C TYR A 70 -0.92 -14.17 -6.34
N ALA A 71 -0.54 -12.92 -6.55
CA ALA A 71 0.51 -12.53 -7.49
C ALA A 71 1.49 -11.56 -6.83
N GLY A 72 2.79 -11.71 -7.12
CA GLY A 72 3.82 -10.79 -6.64
C GLY A 72 4.52 -11.24 -5.35
N TYR A 73 5.24 -10.30 -4.74
CA TYR A 73 6.11 -10.52 -3.58
C TYR A 73 5.45 -9.95 -2.32
N GLU A 74 5.29 -10.78 -1.29
CA GLU A 74 4.57 -10.38 -0.08
C GLU A 74 5.46 -9.69 0.96
N LYS A 75 6.79 -9.76 0.80
CA LYS A 75 7.75 -9.30 1.82
C LYS A 75 8.88 -8.50 1.21
N ALA A 76 9.39 -7.54 1.97
CA ALA A 76 10.60 -6.81 1.67
C ALA A 76 11.52 -6.66 2.88
N THR A 77 12.82 -6.59 2.64
CA THR A 77 13.78 -5.97 3.56
C THR A 77 14.22 -4.65 2.97
N VAL A 78 14.30 -3.60 3.79
CA VAL A 78 14.65 -2.24 3.34
C VAL A 78 15.94 -1.82 4.01
N GLU A 79 16.97 -1.47 3.24
CA GLU A 79 18.29 -1.15 3.81
C GLU A 79 18.29 0.12 4.67
N ILE A 80 17.51 1.15 4.30
CA ILE A 80 17.36 2.35 5.15
C ILE A 80 16.67 2.09 6.49
N ALA A 81 15.96 0.97 6.62
CA ALA A 81 15.15 0.69 7.79
C ALA A 81 16.01 0.11 8.92
N ASP A 82 16.94 0.92 9.42
CA ASP A 82 17.75 0.61 10.59
C ASP A 82 16.99 0.91 11.91
N LYS A 83 17.68 0.77 13.04
CA LYS A 83 17.09 1.05 14.35
C LYS A 83 16.66 2.51 14.51
N GLN A 84 17.38 3.44 13.89
CA GLN A 84 17.10 4.86 14.02
C GLN A 84 15.87 5.24 13.18
N PHE A 85 15.76 4.68 11.98
CA PHE A 85 14.54 4.75 11.17
C PHE A 85 13.33 4.24 11.95
N LEU A 86 13.44 3.06 12.58
CA LEU A 86 12.33 2.50 13.37
C LEU A 86 11.95 3.40 14.56
N ALA A 87 12.94 3.98 15.25
CA ALA A 87 12.69 4.93 16.32
C ALA A 87 12.02 6.23 15.83
N ASN A 88 12.37 6.71 14.63
CA ASN A 88 11.72 7.87 14.03
C ASN A 88 10.29 7.52 13.57
N LEU A 89 10.07 6.32 13.02
CA LEU A 89 8.74 5.81 12.66
C LEU A 89 7.84 5.72 13.89
N ARG A 90 8.37 5.23 15.02
CA ARG A 90 7.65 5.22 16.32
C ARG A 90 7.23 6.62 16.74
N LYS A 91 8.12 7.62 16.65
CA LYS A 91 7.78 9.01 16.99
C LYS A 91 6.67 9.56 16.11
N VAL A 92 6.73 9.32 14.79
CA VAL A 92 5.66 9.73 13.85
C VAL A 92 4.35 9.02 14.20
N TYR A 93 4.41 7.71 14.49
CA TYR A 93 3.24 6.94 14.91
C TYR A 93 2.60 7.53 16.16
N ASP A 94 3.38 7.75 17.22
CA ASP A 94 2.91 8.31 18.48
C ASP A 94 2.35 9.72 18.31
N ASP A 95 2.98 10.57 17.49
CA ASP A 95 2.50 11.92 17.20
C ASP A 95 1.15 11.90 16.48
N VAL A 96 0.99 11.07 15.45
CA VAL A 96 -0.30 10.90 14.77
C VAL A 96 -1.36 10.41 15.76
N ARG A 97 -1.02 9.47 16.66
CA ARG A 97 -1.97 8.92 17.64
C ARG A 97 -2.40 9.90 18.73
N ARG A 98 -1.69 11.01 18.94
CA ARG A 98 -2.15 12.09 19.84
C ARG A 98 -3.41 12.78 19.34
N TYR A 99 -3.60 12.83 18.02
CA TYR A 99 -4.70 13.56 17.38
C TYR A 99 -5.65 12.66 16.58
N ASN A 100 -5.23 11.43 16.27
CA ASN A 100 -6.03 10.43 15.57
C ASN A 100 -6.06 9.11 16.37
N ALA A 101 -7.14 8.91 17.12
CA ALA A 101 -7.29 7.76 17.99
C ALA A 101 -7.20 6.42 17.22
N LYS A 102 -6.63 5.40 17.89
CA LYS A 102 -6.62 4.02 17.39
C LYS A 102 -8.04 3.50 17.30
N GLU A 103 -8.39 2.93 16.16
CA GLU A 103 -9.60 2.11 16.02
C GLU A 103 -9.21 0.66 16.25
N ILE A 104 -9.89 0.00 17.18
CA ILE A 104 -9.60 -1.37 17.58
C ILE A 104 -10.81 -2.24 17.28
N ARG A 105 -10.58 -3.37 16.62
CA ARG A 105 -11.56 -4.43 16.41
C ARG A 105 -11.20 -5.63 17.28
N GLU A 106 -12.15 -6.12 18.06
CA GLU A 106 -12.02 -7.40 18.76
C GLU A 106 -12.48 -8.55 17.83
N ILE A 107 -11.58 -9.48 17.56
CA ILE A 107 -11.84 -10.69 16.78
C ILE A 107 -11.87 -11.86 17.75
N ARG A 108 -12.97 -12.62 17.71
CA ARG A 108 -13.07 -13.90 18.42
C ARG A 108 -12.62 -15.01 17.48
N ARG A 109 -11.56 -15.72 17.87
CA ARG A 109 -11.07 -16.90 17.15
C ARG A 109 -11.91 -18.13 17.49
N ASP A 110 -11.79 -19.16 16.64
CA ASP A 110 -12.53 -20.43 16.77
C ASP A 110 -12.20 -21.18 18.06
N ASP A 111 -10.99 -20.97 18.62
CA ASP A 111 -10.56 -21.50 19.92
C ASP A 111 -11.14 -20.73 21.13
N GLY A 112 -11.98 -19.72 20.87
CA GLY A 112 -12.60 -18.87 21.89
C GLY A 112 -11.71 -17.73 22.39
N THR A 113 -10.46 -17.62 21.92
CA THR A 113 -9.58 -16.50 22.26
C THR A 113 -10.05 -15.20 21.61
N ARG A 114 -9.84 -14.09 22.31
CA ARG A 114 -10.10 -12.73 21.83
C ARG A 114 -8.78 -12.09 21.45
N VAL A 115 -8.71 -11.56 20.24
CA VAL A 115 -7.56 -10.80 19.76
C VAL A 115 -8.03 -9.42 19.34
N THR A 116 -7.33 -8.41 19.81
CA THR A 116 -7.56 -7.02 19.40
C THR A 116 -6.66 -6.67 18.25
N GLU A 117 -7.23 -6.06 17.22
CA GLU A 117 -6.49 -5.63 16.03
C GLU A 117 -6.76 -4.14 15.76
N GLU A 118 -5.70 -3.37 15.50
CA GLU A 118 -5.80 -1.98 15.07
C GLU A 118 -6.28 -1.91 13.60
N THR A 119 -7.40 -1.24 13.35
CA THR A 119 -8.04 -1.21 12.02
C THR A 119 -7.67 -0.01 11.17
N ASN A 120 -7.18 1.06 11.76
CA ASN A 120 -6.82 2.30 11.07
C ASN A 120 -5.32 2.57 11.13
N GLY A 121 -4.49 1.54 10.88
CA GLY A 121 -3.03 1.66 10.88
C GLY A 121 -2.54 2.72 9.88
N LEU A 122 -1.32 3.24 10.08
CA LEU A 122 -0.75 4.24 9.18
C LEU A 122 -0.28 3.57 7.89
N HIS A 123 -0.39 4.27 6.75
CA HIS A 123 0.17 3.77 5.50
C HIS A 123 1.62 4.20 5.39
N LEU A 124 2.54 3.25 5.24
CA LEU A 124 3.95 3.50 4.94
C LEU A 124 4.25 3.02 3.54
N PHE A 125 4.75 3.93 2.69
CA PHE A 125 5.16 3.65 1.33
C PHE A 125 6.67 3.84 1.19
N PHE A 126 7.37 2.85 0.65
CA PHE A 126 8.76 2.97 0.24
C PHE A 126 8.82 3.23 -1.26
N TYR A 127 9.11 4.48 -1.64
CA TYR A 127 9.43 4.87 -3.02
C TYR A 127 10.94 4.90 -3.24
N ARG A 128 11.34 5.06 -4.50
CA ARG A 128 12.70 5.50 -4.83
C ARG A 128 13.02 6.82 -4.12
N ASP A 129 14.30 7.03 -3.82
CA ASP A 129 14.77 8.27 -3.18
C ASP A 129 14.51 9.52 -4.03
N ASP A 130 14.54 9.36 -5.36
CA ASP A 130 14.29 10.39 -6.38
C ASP A 130 12.82 10.58 -6.78
N PHE A 131 11.86 9.89 -6.14
CA PHE A 131 10.44 10.05 -6.48
C PHE A 131 9.96 11.51 -6.29
N ASP A 132 9.42 12.11 -7.34
CA ASP A 132 8.98 13.51 -7.33
C ASP A 132 7.55 13.63 -6.78
N LEU A 133 7.45 14.19 -5.57
CA LEU A 133 6.16 14.38 -4.90
C LEU A 133 5.36 15.56 -5.44
N ASP A 134 6.00 16.50 -6.13
CA ASP A 134 5.35 17.66 -6.70
C ASP A 134 4.72 17.31 -8.05
N ASP A 135 5.45 16.56 -8.88
CA ASP A 135 4.99 16.15 -10.21
C ASP A 135 4.03 14.95 -10.15
N TYR A 136 4.27 13.98 -9.27
CA TYR A 136 3.49 12.74 -9.22
C TYR A 136 2.60 12.59 -7.99
N ARG A 137 1.54 11.79 -8.11
CA ARG A 137 0.60 11.50 -7.03
C ARG A 137 1.05 10.28 -6.24
N ILE A 138 0.84 10.31 -4.93
CA ILE A 138 1.19 9.19 -4.07
C ILE A 138 0.10 8.12 -4.08
N ALA A 139 0.51 6.91 -3.72
CA ALA A 139 -0.30 5.69 -3.66
C ALA A 139 -0.80 5.21 -5.05
N LEU A 140 -0.14 5.63 -6.13
CA LEU A 140 -0.29 5.07 -7.48
C LEU A 140 0.90 4.18 -7.83
N ARG A 141 0.66 3.07 -8.51
CA ARG A 141 1.69 2.05 -8.79
C ARG A 141 2.56 2.43 -9.97
N TYR A 142 2.04 3.20 -10.93
CA TYR A 142 2.72 3.63 -12.14
C TYR A 142 3.46 2.49 -12.86
N ASN A 143 2.79 1.35 -13.03
CA ASN A 143 3.42 0.14 -13.55
C ASN A 143 2.72 -0.34 -14.82
N GLU A 144 3.08 0.18 -16.00
CA GLU A 144 2.46 -0.23 -17.27
C GLU A 144 2.65 -1.71 -17.61
N ASN A 145 3.70 -2.34 -17.06
CA ASN A 145 4.01 -3.75 -17.32
C ASN A 145 3.29 -4.70 -16.34
N TRP A 146 2.42 -4.18 -15.46
CA TRP A 146 1.78 -4.95 -14.39
C TRP A 146 1.11 -6.22 -14.90
N ARG A 147 0.46 -6.16 -16.07
CA ARG A 147 -0.29 -7.29 -16.62
C ARG A 147 0.62 -8.42 -17.05
N SER A 148 1.70 -8.13 -17.78
CA SER A 148 2.69 -9.14 -18.18
C SER A 148 3.42 -9.73 -16.98
N GLU A 149 3.71 -8.91 -15.98
CA GLU A 149 4.32 -9.39 -14.74
C GLU A 149 3.37 -10.29 -13.96
N CYS A 150 2.08 -9.94 -13.88
CA CYS A 150 1.06 -10.72 -13.18
C CYS A 150 0.95 -12.15 -13.75
N PHE A 151 1.04 -12.29 -15.08
CA PHE A 151 0.98 -13.60 -15.74
C PHE A 151 2.14 -14.55 -15.41
N LYS A 152 3.22 -14.06 -14.81
CA LYS A 152 4.31 -14.90 -14.28
C LYS A 152 3.91 -15.62 -12.99
N PHE A 153 2.96 -15.07 -12.24
CA PHE A 153 2.49 -15.60 -10.96
C PHE A 153 1.13 -16.29 -11.04
N THR A 154 0.29 -15.93 -12.01
CA THR A 154 -1.07 -16.44 -12.12
C THR A 154 -1.52 -16.48 -13.57
N SER A 155 -2.54 -17.28 -13.89
CA SER A 155 -3.10 -17.35 -15.25
C SER A 155 -4.18 -16.31 -15.54
N HIS A 156 -4.44 -15.40 -14.60
CA HIS A 156 -5.44 -14.33 -14.70
C HIS A 156 -4.87 -13.04 -14.13
N ALA A 157 -5.27 -11.89 -14.68
CA ALA A 157 -4.84 -10.59 -14.21
C ALA A 157 -6.05 -9.73 -13.88
N ARG A 158 -6.03 -9.11 -12.70
CA ARG A 158 -6.99 -8.09 -12.28
C ARG A 158 -6.23 -6.80 -12.02
N LEU A 159 -6.75 -5.67 -12.50
CA LEU A 159 -6.24 -4.37 -12.12
C LEU A 159 -6.53 -4.14 -10.63
N CYS A 160 -5.49 -3.85 -9.86
CA CYS A 160 -5.56 -3.62 -8.42
C CYS A 160 -5.05 -2.21 -8.11
N CYS A 161 -5.97 -1.27 -7.86
CA CYS A 161 -5.67 0.11 -7.52
C CYS A 161 -5.81 0.36 -6.01
N PHE A 162 -4.87 1.09 -5.40
CA PHE A 162 -4.98 1.53 -4.02
C PHE A 162 -6.08 2.59 -3.81
N ILE A 163 -6.38 3.34 -4.88
CA ILE A 163 -7.39 4.39 -4.91
C ILE A 163 -8.37 4.03 -6.03
N ASP A 164 -9.60 3.68 -5.65
CA ASP A 164 -10.66 3.33 -6.59
C ASP A 164 -11.38 4.58 -7.11
N ALA A 165 -10.66 5.41 -7.86
CA ALA A 165 -11.18 6.59 -8.54
C ALA A 165 -10.73 6.61 -9.99
N ALA A 166 -11.64 6.94 -10.90
CA ALA A 166 -11.35 6.95 -12.34
C ALA A 166 -10.15 7.84 -12.70
N ALA A 167 -10.06 9.03 -12.10
CA ALA A 167 -8.93 9.94 -12.30
C ALA A 167 -7.59 9.35 -11.79
N ALA A 168 -7.62 8.59 -10.70
CA ALA A 168 -6.43 7.93 -10.19
C ALA A 168 -5.93 6.83 -11.13
N VAL A 169 -6.84 6.07 -11.74
CA VAL A 169 -6.51 5.08 -12.78
C VAL A 169 -5.94 5.76 -14.02
N GLU A 170 -6.54 6.87 -14.43
CA GLU A 170 -6.08 7.63 -15.60
C GLU A 170 -4.69 8.23 -15.39
N ASP A 171 -4.41 8.78 -14.20
CA ASP A 171 -3.08 9.27 -13.82
C ASP A 171 -2.05 8.13 -13.73
N ASP A 172 -2.41 7.00 -13.12
CA ASP A 172 -1.55 5.81 -13.00
C ASP A 172 -1.08 5.32 -14.37
N TRP A 173 -1.99 5.30 -15.36
CA TRP A 173 -1.68 4.89 -16.73
C TRP A 173 -0.95 5.96 -17.54
N ARG A 174 -1.38 7.22 -17.44
CA ARG A 174 -0.78 8.33 -18.19
C ARG A 174 0.70 8.47 -17.85
N ASP A 175 1.04 8.37 -16.57
CA ASP A 175 2.39 8.66 -16.07
C ASP A 175 3.22 7.37 -15.85
N GLY A 176 2.65 6.18 -16.09
CA GLY A 176 3.26 4.88 -15.81
C GLY A 176 4.58 4.60 -16.55
N GLU A 177 4.76 5.15 -17.75
CA GLU A 177 6.07 5.07 -18.46
C GLU A 177 7.09 6.10 -17.93
N SER A 178 6.62 7.18 -17.31
CA SER A 178 7.45 8.31 -16.88
C SER A 178 7.99 8.13 -15.46
N VAL A 179 7.25 7.43 -14.59
CA VAL A 179 7.67 7.15 -13.21
C VAL A 179 8.42 5.82 -13.15
N PRO A 180 9.72 5.80 -12.81
CA PRO A 180 10.45 4.55 -12.68
C PRO A 180 9.93 3.72 -11.50
N GLY A 181 9.79 2.41 -11.72
CA GLY A 181 9.50 1.46 -10.65
C GLY A 181 10.56 1.43 -9.56
N LEU A 182 10.15 1.02 -8.35
CA LEU A 182 11.02 0.88 -7.19
C LEU A 182 12.21 -0.03 -7.50
N ASN A 183 13.42 0.43 -7.16
CA ASN A 183 14.62 -0.36 -7.34
C ASN A 183 14.64 -1.49 -6.31
N VAL A 184 14.61 -2.74 -6.76
CA VAL A 184 14.57 -3.92 -5.89
C VAL A 184 15.43 -5.05 -6.45
N GLN A 185 15.98 -5.86 -5.55
CA GLN A 185 16.62 -7.13 -5.87
C GLN A 185 15.65 -8.26 -5.56
N PHE A 186 15.34 -9.06 -6.57
CA PHE A 186 14.43 -10.19 -6.43
C PHE A 186 15.17 -11.44 -5.93
N PRO A 187 14.57 -12.22 -5.02
CA PRO A 187 15.15 -13.47 -4.58
C PRO A 187 15.20 -14.49 -5.72
N GLN A 188 16.25 -15.31 -5.75
CA GLN A 188 16.31 -16.44 -6.68
C GLN A 188 15.35 -17.57 -6.26
N GLY A 189 14.72 -18.18 -7.26
CA GLY A 189 13.85 -19.34 -7.09
C GLY A 189 12.78 -19.42 -8.18
N GLU A 190 12.08 -20.55 -8.21
CA GLU A 190 10.91 -20.72 -9.09
C GLU A 190 9.69 -20.04 -8.47
N ILE A 191 8.93 -19.33 -9.31
CA ILE A 191 7.63 -18.77 -8.95
C ILE A 191 6.60 -19.89 -9.04
N GLN A 192 5.88 -20.12 -7.94
CA GLN A 192 4.78 -21.07 -7.92
C GLN A 192 3.47 -20.37 -8.33
N LEU A 193 2.82 -20.90 -9.35
CA LEU A 193 1.57 -20.31 -9.85
C LEU A 193 0.48 -20.29 -8.78
N GLY A 194 -0.20 -19.15 -8.65
CA GLY A 194 -1.28 -18.90 -7.70
C GLY A 194 -0.83 -18.58 -6.28
N GLN A 195 0.49 -18.55 -6.01
CA GLN A 195 1.06 -18.25 -4.70
C GLN A 195 1.90 -16.98 -4.75
N ALA A 196 1.85 -16.21 -3.65
CA ALA A 196 2.77 -15.10 -3.45
C ALA A 196 4.17 -15.62 -3.14
N VAL A 197 5.19 -14.86 -3.55
CA VAL A 197 6.56 -15.15 -3.17
C VAL A 197 6.80 -14.65 -1.75
N THR A 198 7.09 -15.58 -0.85
CA THR A 198 7.27 -15.33 0.59
C THR A 198 8.71 -14.99 0.98
N LYS A 199 9.67 -15.26 0.09
CA LYS A 199 11.05 -14.78 0.26
C LYS A 199 11.07 -13.27 0.05
N PRO A 200 11.71 -12.50 0.95
CA PRO A 200 11.70 -11.05 0.84
C PRO A 200 12.49 -10.58 -0.39
N ILE A 201 11.96 -9.57 -1.08
CA ILE A 201 12.77 -8.73 -1.97
C ILE A 201 13.66 -7.81 -1.12
N VAL A 202 14.75 -7.33 -1.70
CA VAL A 202 15.61 -6.33 -1.05
C VAL A 202 15.40 -4.99 -1.74
N ILE A 203 15.10 -3.94 -0.98
CA ILE A 203 15.13 -2.55 -1.43
C ILE A 203 16.50 -1.98 -1.02
N PRO A 204 17.48 -1.93 -1.95
CA PRO A 204 18.84 -1.54 -1.61
C PRO A 204 19.00 -0.02 -1.51
N GLY A 205 19.99 0.42 -0.74
CA GLY A 205 20.39 1.81 -0.64
C GLY A 205 19.33 2.72 -0.02
N LYS A 206 19.24 3.96 -0.52
CA LYS A 206 18.28 4.96 -0.07
C LYS A 206 16.89 4.71 -0.67
N ALA A 207 15.85 4.98 0.11
CA ALA A 207 14.46 4.99 -0.33
C ALA A 207 13.76 6.20 0.30
N LYS A 208 12.69 6.69 -0.34
CA LYS A 208 11.83 7.73 0.26
C LYS A 208 10.69 7.03 0.98
N ALA A 209 10.76 6.96 2.31
CA ALA A 209 9.68 6.43 3.13
C ALA A 209 8.65 7.54 3.40
N ILE A 210 7.41 7.34 2.98
CA ILE A 210 6.32 8.31 3.17
C ILE A 210 5.24 7.66 4.03
N VAL A 211 4.94 8.29 5.16
CA VAL A 211 3.89 7.87 6.08
C VAL A 211 2.67 8.76 5.91
N LEU A 212 1.51 8.13 5.74
CA LEU A 212 0.19 8.76 5.69
C LEU A 212 -0.64 8.26 6.87
N ARG A 213 -1.57 9.09 7.36
CA ARG A 213 -2.55 8.63 8.36
C ARG A 213 -3.50 7.61 7.71
N GLY A 214 -4.05 6.68 8.50
CA GLY A 214 -4.98 5.63 8.06
C GLY A 214 -6.36 6.12 7.58
N SER A 215 -6.43 7.33 7.03
CA SER A 215 -7.61 7.91 6.37
C SER A 215 -7.67 7.51 4.90
N GLU A 216 -8.79 7.77 4.24
CA GLU A 216 -8.99 7.54 2.79
C GLU A 216 -7.81 8.08 1.96
N LEU A 217 -7.10 7.17 1.27
CA LEU A 217 -5.96 7.47 0.39
C LEU A 217 -6.31 8.51 -0.69
N LEU A 218 -7.59 8.58 -1.07
CA LEU A 218 -8.14 9.56 -2.01
C LEU A 218 -7.82 11.01 -1.60
N ASN A 219 -7.86 11.34 -0.31
CA ASN A 219 -7.56 12.70 0.16
C ASN A 219 -6.10 13.09 -0.11
N TYR A 220 -5.17 12.14 -0.03
CA TYR A 220 -3.76 12.40 -0.31
C TYR A 220 -3.48 12.45 -1.81
N TYR A 221 -4.13 11.60 -2.59
CA TYR A 221 -4.09 11.67 -4.06
C TYR A 221 -4.60 13.02 -4.58
N GLN A 222 -5.73 13.51 -4.03
CA GLN A 222 -6.28 14.81 -4.37
C GLN A 222 -5.52 15.99 -3.76
N ARG A 223 -4.50 15.73 -2.91
CA ARG A 223 -3.78 16.74 -2.12
C ARG A 223 -4.76 17.69 -1.41
N LYS A 224 -5.73 17.12 -0.70
CA LYS A 224 -6.76 17.88 0.03
C LYS A 224 -6.12 18.82 1.05
N LYS A 225 -6.55 20.09 1.06
CA LYS A 225 -6.01 21.14 1.97
C LYS A 225 -5.94 20.61 3.41
N GLY A 226 -4.76 20.71 4.01
CA GLY A 226 -4.50 20.28 5.39
C GLY A 226 -4.27 18.77 5.57
N SER A 227 -4.15 17.97 4.50
CA SER A 227 -3.61 16.61 4.61
C SER A 227 -2.11 16.67 4.93
N HIS A 228 -1.64 15.86 5.89
CA HIS A 228 -0.23 15.79 6.28
C HIS A 228 0.40 14.49 5.80
N ILE A 229 1.59 14.59 5.21
CA ILE A 229 2.47 13.44 4.97
C ILE A 229 3.74 13.61 5.77
N TYR A 230 4.34 12.49 6.18
CA TYR A 230 5.61 12.47 6.88
C TYR A 230 6.64 11.75 6.02
N ILE A 231 7.70 12.43 5.62
CA ILE A 231 8.83 11.83 4.89
C ILE A 231 9.89 11.47 5.91
N LEU A 232 10.25 10.19 5.96
CA LEU A 232 11.05 9.58 7.02
C LEU A 232 12.36 9.00 6.49
N ASP A 233 13.43 9.14 7.27
CA ASP A 233 14.66 8.38 7.14
C ASP A 233 15.33 8.18 8.52
N SER A 234 16.58 7.72 8.54
CA SER A 234 17.36 7.58 9.77
C SER A 234 17.79 8.93 10.38
N GLU A 235 17.78 10.03 9.64
CA GLU A 235 18.12 11.36 10.16
C GLU A 235 16.92 12.00 10.88
N GLY A 236 15.69 11.75 10.41
CA GLY A 236 14.50 12.25 11.07
C GLY A 236 13.21 12.04 10.28
N ALA A 237 12.21 12.84 10.64
CA ALA A 237 10.96 12.94 9.92
C ALA A 237 10.72 14.40 9.55
N THR A 238 10.29 14.66 8.32
CA THR A 238 9.84 15.98 7.86
C THR A 238 8.36 15.92 7.52
N THR A 239 7.59 16.89 8.00
CA THR A 239 6.17 17.01 7.67
C THR A 239 6.01 17.82 6.39
N ARG A 240 5.11 17.39 5.50
CA ARG A 240 4.57 18.21 4.43
C ARG A 240 3.06 18.32 4.52
N ILE A 241 2.52 19.47 4.14
CA ILE A 241 1.10 19.78 4.24
C ILE A 241 0.56 20.11 2.86
N ALA A 242 -0.54 19.46 2.48
CA ALA A 242 -1.19 19.72 1.21
C ALA A 242 -1.87 21.10 1.21
N TYR A 243 -1.58 21.91 0.19
CA TYR A 243 -2.28 23.16 -0.11
C TYR A 243 -2.20 23.41 -1.62
N ASP A 244 -3.31 23.79 -2.24
CA ASP A 244 -3.39 24.17 -3.66
C ASP A 244 -2.65 23.19 -4.60
N GLN A 245 -2.98 21.89 -4.48
CA GLN A 245 -2.35 20.82 -5.27
C GLN A 245 -0.83 20.68 -5.09
N ARG A 246 -0.22 21.17 -4.00
CA ARG A 246 1.22 21.03 -3.70
C ARG A 246 1.49 20.56 -2.28
N TRP A 247 2.70 20.06 -2.03
CA TRP A 247 3.17 19.67 -0.70
C TRP A 247 4.09 20.73 -0.10
N LEU A 248 3.56 21.54 0.80
CA LEU A 248 4.31 22.62 1.45
C LEU A 248 5.09 22.10 2.67
N THR A 249 6.22 22.71 2.96
CA THR A 249 6.83 22.67 4.30
C THR A 249 5.91 23.30 5.35
N GLU A 250 6.18 23.04 6.62
CA GLU A 250 5.49 23.73 7.73
C GLU A 250 5.73 25.25 7.70
N GLU A 251 6.93 25.69 7.31
CA GLU A 251 7.26 27.12 7.20
C GLU A 251 6.41 27.81 6.11
N GLU A 252 6.35 27.22 4.92
CA GLU A 252 5.51 27.70 3.81
C GLU A 252 4.04 27.72 4.20
N TRP A 253 3.54 26.64 4.82
CA TRP A 253 2.15 26.57 5.29
C TRP A 253 1.81 27.68 6.27
N ASN A 254 2.64 27.90 7.30
CA ASN A 254 2.41 28.92 8.31
C ASN A 254 2.38 30.32 7.70
N SER A 255 3.20 30.58 6.68
CA SER A 255 3.20 31.88 5.98
C SER A 255 1.88 32.14 5.23
N ILE A 256 1.26 31.11 4.66
CA ILE A 256 0.01 31.20 3.90
C ILE A 256 -1.21 31.21 4.82
N ASP A 257 -1.26 30.36 5.85
CA ASP A 257 -2.38 30.30 6.80
C ASP A 257 -2.54 31.63 7.56
N LEU A 258 -1.44 32.35 7.81
CA LEU A 258 -1.50 33.70 8.36
C LEU A 258 -2.16 34.71 7.40
N LEU A 259 -1.93 34.57 6.09
CA LEU A 259 -2.55 35.43 5.08
C LEU A 259 -4.03 35.10 4.86
N ASP A 260 -4.40 33.81 4.86
CA ASP A 260 -5.79 33.36 4.71
C ASP A 260 -6.69 33.80 5.88
N ARG A 261 -6.10 34.17 7.02
CA ARG A 261 -6.81 34.61 8.25
C ARG A 261 -6.97 36.13 8.37
N LEU A 262 -6.35 36.92 7.49
CA LEU A 262 -6.43 38.39 7.45
C LEU A 262 -7.48 38.85 6.43
#